data_AF-A0AAU6IM17-F1
#
_entry.id   AF-A0AAU6IM17-F1
#
_cell.length_a   1.000
_cell.length_b   1.000
_cell.length_c   1.000
_cell.angle_alpha   90.00
_cell.angle_beta   90.00
_cell.angle_gamma   90.00
#
_symmetry.space_group_name_H-M   'P 1'
#
loop_
_entity.id
_entity.type
_entity.pdbx_description
1 polymer ?
#
loop_
_entity_poly.entity_id
_entity_poly.type
_entity_poly.pdbx_seq_one_letter_code
_entity_poly.pdbx_strand_id
1 'polypeptide(L)' 'MSPKSAYQWHQLWRDGGIEALASRGPGGSRCRLSPRCLEKLAAYLEQGPAAHGWRGPPRGWPP' A
#
# COMPACT_ATOMS: atom_id res chain seq x y z
N MET A 1 18.95 3.25 0.08
CA MET A 1 17.80 2.89 0.94
C MET A 1 18.09 3.43 2.33
N SER A 2 17.40 4.49 2.77
CA SER A 2 17.73 5.18 4.02
C SER A 2 17.01 4.52 5.21
N PRO A 3 17.70 4.12 6.29
CA PRO A 3 17.10 3.57 7.50
C PRO A 3 16.40 4.62 8.39
N LYS A 4 16.28 5.88 7.95
CA LYS A 4 15.69 6.97 8.74
C LYS A 4 14.17 6.94 8.86
N SER A 5 13.46 6.15 8.07
CA SER A 5 12.00 6.15 8.02
C SER A 5 11.38 5.76 9.36
N ALA A 6 11.74 4.61 9.94
CA ALA A 6 11.13 4.13 11.19
C ALA A 6 11.40 5.06 12.38
N TYR A 7 12.64 5.55 12.52
CA TYR A 7 13.00 6.46 13.61
C TYR A 7 12.29 7.82 13.51
N GLN A 8 12.21 8.39 12.31
CA GLN A 8 11.48 9.64 12.09
C GLN A 8 9.98 9.50 12.36
N TRP A 9 9.38 8.39 11.95
CA TRP A 9 7.97 8.10 12.24
C TRP A 9 7.71 7.96 13.73
N HIS A 10 8.59 7.26 14.45
CA HIS A 10 8.48 7.11 15.89
C HIS A 10 8.62 8.45 16.63
N GLN A 11 9.54 9.32 16.20
CA GLN A 11 9.70 10.66 16.77
C GLN A 11 8.45 11.53 16.53
N LEU A 12 7.92 11.54 15.29
CA LEU A 12 6.70 12.27 14.95
C LEU A 12 5.50 11.82 15.80
N TRP A 13 5.36 10.51 15.99
CA TRP A 13 4.31 9.96 16.85
C TRP A 13 4.48 10.35 18.31
N ARG A 14 5.70 10.35 18.84
CA ARG A 14 5.97 10.79 20.22
C ARG A 14 5.62 12.26 20.45
N ASP A 15 5.87 13.11 19.45
CA ASP A 15 5.73 14.56 19.60
C ASP A 15 4.30 15.06 19.30
N GLY A 16 3.56 14.39 18.40
CA GLY A 16 2.21 14.84 18.00
C GLY A 16 1.16 13.73 17.94
N GLY A 17 1.42 12.57 18.51
CA GLY A 17 0.47 11.47 18.62
C GLY A 17 0.03 10.91 17.27
N ILE A 18 -1.17 10.33 17.24
CA ILE A 18 -1.74 9.70 16.04
C ILE A 18 -1.99 10.73 14.93
N GLU A 19 -2.39 11.95 15.28
CA GLU A 19 -2.63 13.04 14.33
C GLU A 19 -1.36 13.45 13.56
N ALA A 20 -0.18 13.36 14.19
CA ALA A 20 1.08 13.63 13.50
C ALA A 20 1.45 12.58 12.44
N LEU A 21 0.83 11.40 12.50
CA LEU A 21 0.96 10.36 11.48
C LEU A 21 -0.12 10.46 10.40
N ALA A 22 -1.05 11.40 10.53
CA ALA A 22 -2.05 11.63 9.50
C ALA A 22 -1.36 11.89 8.16
N SER A 23 -1.86 11.22 7.12
CA SER A 23 -1.34 11.38 5.78
C SER A 23 -1.43 12.85 5.37
N ARG A 24 -0.29 13.46 5.01
CA ARG A 24 -0.22 14.90 4.66
C ARG A 24 -0.88 15.25 3.30
N GLY A 25 -1.75 14.39 2.80
CA GLY A 25 -2.35 14.45 1.47
C GLY A 25 -2.01 13.22 0.62
N PRO A 26 -2.34 13.19 -0.68
CA PRO A 26 -2.02 12.08 -1.57
C PRO A 26 -0.49 11.87 -1.62
N GLY A 27 0.00 10.94 -0.81
CA GLY A 27 1.41 10.57 -0.73
C GLY A 27 1.81 9.77 -1.96
N GLY A 28 2.03 10.45 -3.08
CA GLY A 28 2.44 9.80 -4.32
C GLY A 28 2.32 10.71 -5.53
N SER A 29 2.89 10.26 -6.65
CA SER A 29 2.61 10.88 -7.95
C SER A 29 1.11 10.83 -8.22
N ARG A 30 0.57 11.83 -8.94
CA ARG A 30 -0.81 11.81 -9.43
C ARG A 30 -1.12 10.43 -10.03
N CYS A 31 -2.28 9.87 -9.70
CA CYS A 31 -2.70 8.57 -10.21
C CYS A 31 -2.52 8.56 -11.74
N ARG A 32 -1.64 7.68 -12.23
CA ARG A 32 -1.31 7.59 -13.67
C ARG A 32 -2.37 6.80 -14.44
N LEU A 33 -3.37 6.26 -13.74
CA LEU A 33 -4.45 5.49 -14.33
C LEU A 33 -5.63 6.42 -14.63
N SER A 34 -6.16 6.32 -15.85
CA SER A 34 -7.45 6.93 -16.19
C SER A 34 -8.58 6.21 -15.44
N PRO A 35 -9.78 6.83 -15.32
CA PRO A 35 -10.94 6.19 -14.71
C PRO A 35 -11.26 4.81 -15.29
N ARG A 36 -11.18 4.68 -16.63
CA ARG A 36 -11.34 3.40 -17.32
C ARG A 36 -10.28 2.36 -16.91
N CYS A 37 -9.04 2.77 -16.68
CA CYS A 37 -8.01 1.87 -16.19
C CYS A 37 -8.28 1.42 -14.75
N LEU A 38 -8.88 2.28 -13.91
CA LEU A 38 -9.29 1.91 -12.56
C LEU A 38 -10.46 0.91 -12.58
N GLU A 39 -11.45 1.07 -13.44
CA GLU A 39 -12.56 0.11 -13.61
C GLU A 39 -12.04 -1.27 -14.03
N LYS A 40 -11.12 -1.29 -15.01
CA LYS A 40 -10.47 -2.54 -15.43
C LYS A 40 -9.67 -3.18 -14.29
N LEU A 41 -8.97 -2.36 -13.50
CA LEU A 41 -8.22 -2.85 -12.35
C LEU A 41 -9.15 -3.47 -11.31
N ALA A 42 -10.27 -2.81 -10.98
CA ALA A 42 -11.26 -3.36 -10.05
C ALA A 42 -11.79 -4.72 -10.54
N ALA A 43 -12.10 -4.84 -11.83
CA ALA A 43 -12.54 -6.12 -12.41
C ALA A 43 -11.49 -7.23 -12.30
N TYR A 44 -10.19 -6.92 -12.44
CA TYR A 44 -9.13 -7.91 -12.25
C TYR A 44 -8.90 -8.27 -10.78
N LEU A 45 -9.07 -7.32 -9.87
CA LEU A 45 -8.99 -7.58 -8.44
C LEU A 45 -10.11 -8.52 -7.98
N GLU A 46 -11.33 -8.35 -8.50
CA GLU A 46 -12.46 -9.25 -8.25
C GLU A 46 -12.24 -10.67 -8.80
N GLN A 47 -11.57 -10.81 -9.96
CA GLN A 47 -11.18 -12.13 -10.49
C GLN A 47 -10.20 -12.87 -9.57
N GLY A 48 -9.52 -12.12 -8.70
CA GLY A 48 -8.57 -12.65 -7.75
C GLY A 48 -7.25 -13.08 -8.39
N PRO A 49 -6.20 -13.24 -7.59
CA PRO A 49 -4.85 -13.48 -8.09
C PRO A 49 -4.71 -14.87 -8.75
N ALA A 50 -5.54 -15.86 -8.38
CA ALA A 50 -5.54 -17.19 -8.97
C ALA A 50 -5.93 -17.18 -10.46
N ALA A 51 -6.88 -16.35 -10.86
CA ALA A 51 -7.25 -16.14 -12.26
C ALA A 51 -6.08 -15.58 -13.10
N HIS A 52 -5.11 -14.94 -12.44
CA HIS A 52 -3.92 -14.35 -13.05
C HIS A 52 -2.65 -15.17 -12.79
N GLY A 53 -2.78 -16.46 -12.46
CA GLY A 53 -1.67 -17.40 -12.37
C GLY A 53 -0.90 -17.38 -11.03
N TRP A 54 -1.38 -16.64 -10.04
CA TRP A 54 -0.83 -16.71 -8.69
C TRP A 54 -1.23 -18.03 -8.02
N ARG A 55 -0.23 -18.80 -7.58
CA ARG A 55 -0.45 -20.12 -6.98
C ARG A 55 -0.53 -20.11 -5.45
N GLY A 56 -0.62 -18.91 -4.86
CA GLY A 56 -0.54 -18.74 -3.43
C GLY A 56 0.90 -18.82 -2.90
N PRO A 57 1.10 -18.52 -1.61
CA PRO A 57 2.40 -18.63 -0.97
C PRO A 57 2.89 -20.09 -0.92
N PRO A 58 4.22 -20.31 -0.84
CA PRO A 58 4.77 -21.65 -0.67
C PRO A 58 4.27 -22.29 0.63
N ARG A 59 4.23 -23.63 0.65
CA ARG A 59 3.89 -24.38 1.87
C ARG A 59 4.83 -24.00 3.02
N GLY A 60 4.26 -23.66 4.18
CA GLY A 60 5.00 -23.28 5.38
C GLY A 60 5.11 -21.77 5.63
N TRP A 61 4.48 -20.93 4.80
CA TRP A 61 4.37 -19.50 5.11
C TRP A 61 3.47 -19.29 6.36
N PRO A 62 3.93 -18.56 7.38
CA PRO A 62 3.12 -18.28 8.57
C PRO A 62 1.90 -17.41 8.22
N PRO A 63 0.75 -17.58 8.92
CA PRO A 63 -0.43 -16.76 8.72
C PRO A 63 -0.20 -15.27 9.04
#